data_AF-A0A665VJL9-F1
#
_entry.id   AF-A0A665VJL9-F1
#
_cell.length_a   1.000
_cell.length_b   1.000
_cell.length_c   1.000
_cell.angle_alpha   90.00
_cell.angle_beta   90.00
_cell.angle_gamma   90.00
#
_symmetry.space_group_name_H-M   'P 1'
#
loop_
_entity.id
_entity.type
_entity.pdbx_description
1 polymer ?
#
loop_
_entity_poly.entity_id
_entity_poly.type
_entity_poly.pdbx_seq_one_letter_code
_entity_poly.pdbx_strand_id
1 'polypeptide(L)'
;MLSSVHWLWLVLWLHLTSLEDVEAQFPIPCTRQEALDSRTCCPLWNGSPCGEMAGRGDCAQHFLEGADLPFDYRVDWPNSFYDKVCACYGNFDGFDCGVCSPGWQGPDCLEPHRVDRKEITDMTEDERELFISNLDHAKHTISNRYKILTSNDTTKAGNFKFHEATVYDLYVWLHYYAAKKYADTDDDAAHRGPAFPFWHRIFLLFIEREIRLLTGNHNFFIPYWDWTRTDHCNICTNDYFGAVDPDGHIDQGSRFSKWKVRSPSCSFLNASFLLFRKPGKDRSADTLPTSGDVRRTLCEDNYDTPPFNKMSKHSFRSRLEGFDIPRDSRNLQSAMHNLVHDYFNGTMSHLPTAANDPLFMVHHSFVDKLLEVWLERHRYASYPESDEIHKAQKKESYMAPFFPLRTNGYYWNRNILSLGYKYIEHSIPHPGAVHIGEVYHQIQWLWPVVGVACVVLLCVIVGVAIKCKGEKKTS
;
A
#
# COMPACT_ATOMS: atom_id res chain seq x y z
N MET A 1 -59.91 2.60 14.31
CA MET A 1 -58.81 2.07 15.14
C MET A 1 -58.82 0.56 14.94
N LEU A 2 -57.99 -0.04 14.10
CA LEU A 2 -56.54 -0.20 14.27
C LEU A 2 -55.91 -0.40 12.88
N SER A 3 -55.50 0.70 12.26
CA SER A 3 -54.39 0.73 11.31
C SER A 3 -53.13 0.91 12.16
N SER A 4 -52.28 -0.12 12.29
CA SER A 4 -50.87 0.03 12.73
C SER A 4 -50.14 -1.31 12.98
N VAL A 5 -50.82 -2.44 13.18
CA VAL A 5 -50.11 -3.62 13.73
C VAL A 5 -49.58 -4.60 12.67
N HIS A 6 -50.08 -4.61 11.43
CA HIS A 6 -49.62 -5.57 10.41
C HIS A 6 -48.49 -5.09 9.50
N TRP A 7 -48.17 -3.79 9.47
CA TRP A 7 -47.00 -3.29 8.72
C TRP A 7 -45.70 -3.36 9.52
N LEU A 8 -45.77 -3.41 10.86
CA LEU A 8 -44.59 -3.53 11.71
C LEU A 8 -43.94 -4.93 11.64
N TRP A 9 -44.68 -5.98 11.32
CA TRP A 9 -44.12 -7.33 11.24
C TRP A 9 -43.41 -7.65 9.90
N LEU A 10 -43.72 -6.93 8.82
CA LEU A 10 -43.04 -7.11 7.53
C LEU A 10 -41.75 -6.27 7.41
N VAL A 11 -41.67 -5.14 8.13
CA VAL A 11 -40.46 -4.29 8.15
C VAL A 11 -39.43 -4.80 9.16
N LEU A 12 -39.85 -5.49 10.24
CA LEU A 12 -38.94 -6.11 11.22
C LEU A 12 -38.40 -7.49 10.83
N TRP A 13 -38.90 -8.11 9.76
CA TRP A 13 -38.37 -9.40 9.26
C TRP A 13 -37.45 -9.25 8.04
N LEU A 14 -37.36 -8.05 7.47
CA LEU A 14 -36.40 -7.70 6.41
C LEU A 14 -35.12 -7.03 6.94
N HIS A 15 -35.03 -6.85 8.26
CA HIS A 15 -33.79 -6.50 8.96
C HIS A 15 -33.41 -7.70 9.84
N LEU A 16 -32.19 -8.24 9.64
CA LEU A 16 -31.63 -9.49 10.21
C LEU A 16 -32.04 -10.73 9.38
N THR A 17 -31.40 -11.10 8.28
CA THR A 17 -29.96 -11.39 8.17
C THR A 17 -29.53 -11.19 6.71
N SER A 18 -28.76 -10.12 6.45
CA SER A 18 -27.74 -10.23 5.41
C SER A 18 -26.83 -11.35 5.87
N LEU A 19 -26.87 -12.49 5.20
CA LEU A 19 -25.86 -13.53 5.33
C LEU A 19 -24.55 -12.85 4.97
N GLU A 20 -23.77 -12.45 5.97
CA GLU A 20 -22.47 -11.89 5.69
C GLU A 20 -21.59 -13.05 5.24
N ASP A 21 -20.94 -12.89 4.10
CA ASP A 21 -19.97 -13.87 3.64
C ASP A 21 -18.63 -13.55 4.34
N VAL A 22 -18.05 -14.52 5.06
CA VAL A 22 -16.67 -14.37 5.57
C VAL A 22 -15.73 -14.45 4.39
N GLU A 23 -14.83 -13.49 4.28
CA GLU A 23 -13.69 -13.59 3.40
C GLU A 23 -12.40 -13.40 4.19
N ALA A 24 -11.29 -13.97 3.73
CA ALA A 24 -9.92 -13.80 4.27
C ALA A 24 -8.96 -14.69 3.45
N GLN A 25 -7.72 -14.83 3.88
CA GLN A 25 -6.74 -15.75 3.30
C GLN A 25 -5.74 -16.17 4.38
N PHE A 26 -5.28 -17.41 4.30
CA PHE A 26 -4.46 -18.00 5.33
C PHE A 26 -3.39 -18.92 4.75
N PRO A 27 -2.27 -19.10 5.45
CA PRO A 27 -1.31 -20.15 5.13
C PRO A 27 -2.03 -21.50 5.05
N ILE A 28 -1.69 -22.32 4.06
CA ILE A 28 -2.32 -23.65 3.87
C ILE A 28 -2.31 -24.51 5.15
N PRO A 29 -1.23 -24.57 5.96
CA PRO A 29 -1.25 -25.34 7.19
C PRO A 29 -2.28 -24.85 8.22
N CYS A 30 -2.68 -23.58 8.17
CA CYS A 30 -3.63 -22.98 9.10
C CYS A 30 -5.09 -23.19 8.68
N THR A 31 -5.36 -23.62 7.45
CA THR A 31 -6.73 -23.89 6.98
C THR A 31 -7.29 -25.24 7.42
N ARG A 32 -6.54 -25.98 8.27
CA ARG A 32 -6.96 -27.30 8.78
C ARG A 32 -7.88 -27.12 9.98
N GLN A 33 -8.81 -28.06 10.16
CA GLN A 33 -9.75 -28.02 11.28
C GLN A 33 -9.02 -27.97 12.63
N GLU A 34 -7.90 -28.68 12.79
CA GLU A 34 -7.13 -28.66 14.05
C GLU A 34 -6.60 -27.25 14.39
N ALA A 35 -6.12 -26.49 13.40
CA ALA A 35 -5.62 -25.13 13.59
C ALA A 35 -6.76 -24.15 13.93
N LEU A 36 -7.94 -24.34 13.33
CA LEU A 36 -9.12 -23.52 13.56
C LEU A 36 -9.75 -23.80 14.95
N ASP A 37 -9.87 -25.08 15.33
CA ASP A 37 -10.40 -25.50 16.63
C ASP A 37 -9.50 -25.04 17.78
N SER A 38 -8.18 -25.16 17.61
CA SER A 38 -7.20 -24.69 18.58
C SER A 38 -6.92 -23.19 18.51
N ARG A 39 -7.51 -22.50 17.53
CA ARG A 39 -7.28 -21.07 17.24
C ARG A 39 -5.79 -20.73 17.22
N THR A 40 -4.98 -21.63 16.67
CA THR A 40 -3.51 -21.51 16.62
C THR A 40 -3.01 -21.73 15.19
N CYS A 41 -2.43 -20.68 14.59
CA CYS A 41 -1.78 -20.72 13.29
C CYS A 41 -0.26 -20.62 13.46
N CYS A 42 0.35 -21.72 13.90
CA CYS A 42 1.81 -21.83 14.09
C CYS A 42 2.36 -23.03 13.29
N PRO A 43 2.52 -22.88 11.95
CA PRO A 43 2.98 -23.97 11.11
C PRO A 43 4.38 -24.44 11.47
N LEU A 44 4.65 -25.71 11.16
CA LEU A 44 5.96 -26.31 11.40
C LEU A 44 6.97 -25.83 10.35
N TRP A 45 8.10 -25.32 10.81
CA TRP A 45 9.30 -25.17 10.03
C TRP A 45 10.35 -26.17 10.50
N ASN A 46 10.81 -27.01 9.58
CA ASN A 46 11.79 -28.08 9.81
C ASN A 46 11.46 -28.95 11.05
N GLY A 47 10.19 -29.29 11.23
CA GLY A 47 9.70 -30.15 12.32
C GLY A 47 9.33 -29.44 13.62
N SER A 48 9.53 -28.12 13.75
CA SER A 48 9.16 -27.35 14.95
C SER A 48 8.23 -26.18 14.62
N PRO A 49 7.22 -25.86 15.45
CA PRO A 49 6.37 -24.68 15.25
C PRO A 49 7.23 -23.42 15.13
N CYS A 50 6.97 -22.57 14.14
CA CYS A 50 7.65 -21.28 13.97
C CYS A 50 9.18 -21.33 13.93
N GLY A 51 9.77 -22.52 13.67
CA GLY A 51 11.21 -22.74 13.71
C GLY A 51 11.83 -22.58 15.11
N GLU A 52 11.08 -22.82 16.18
CA GLU A 52 11.51 -22.69 17.58
C GLU A 52 12.82 -23.43 17.87
N MET A 53 12.95 -24.68 17.42
CA MET A 53 14.16 -25.49 17.68
C MET A 53 15.41 -24.94 17.00
N ALA A 54 15.24 -24.13 15.96
CA ALA A 54 16.32 -23.45 15.25
C ALA A 54 16.48 -21.98 15.66
N GLY A 55 15.74 -21.52 16.68
CA GLY A 55 15.81 -20.14 17.17
C GLY A 55 15.28 -19.10 16.19
N ARG A 56 14.36 -19.48 15.29
CA ARG A 56 13.83 -18.55 14.26
C ARG A 56 12.64 -17.72 14.72
N GLY A 57 11.91 -18.21 15.72
CA GLY A 57 10.70 -17.59 16.21
C GLY A 57 10.03 -18.48 17.23
N ASP A 58 8.85 -18.07 17.68
CA ASP A 58 8.01 -18.80 18.61
C ASP A 58 6.52 -18.66 18.28
N CYS A 59 5.74 -19.64 18.74
CA CYS A 59 4.28 -19.58 18.65
C CYS A 59 3.72 -18.66 19.73
N ALA A 60 3.54 -17.38 19.39
CA ALA A 60 3.21 -16.33 20.33
C ALA A 60 1.71 -15.97 20.31
N GLN A 61 1.21 -15.53 21.46
CA GLN A 61 -0.08 -14.84 21.53
C GLN A 61 0.08 -13.43 20.97
N HIS A 62 -0.84 -13.00 20.11
CA HIS A 62 -0.89 -11.63 19.65
C HIS A 62 -2.00 -10.92 20.45
N PHE A 63 -1.61 -9.92 21.25
CA PHE A 63 -2.52 -9.29 22.22
C PHE A 63 -3.48 -8.33 21.52
N LEU A 64 -4.79 -8.53 21.73
CA LEU A 64 -5.74 -7.46 22.06
C LEU A 64 -6.69 -8.03 23.14
N GLU A 65 -6.42 -7.75 24.41
CA GLU A 65 -7.26 -8.20 25.53
C GLU A 65 -8.69 -7.64 25.46
N GLY A 66 -9.68 -8.47 25.79
CA GLY A 66 -10.91 -8.04 26.45
C GLY A 66 -11.98 -7.32 25.63
N ALA A 67 -11.90 -7.29 24.30
CA ALA A 67 -12.97 -6.74 23.47
C ALA A 67 -13.89 -7.85 22.94
N ASP A 68 -15.21 -7.61 22.95
CA ASP A 68 -16.15 -8.40 22.15
C ASP A 68 -15.62 -8.50 20.72
N LEU A 69 -15.70 -9.70 20.11
CA LEU A 69 -15.26 -9.90 18.73
C LEU A 69 -15.95 -8.85 17.84
N PRO A 70 -15.20 -8.03 17.09
CA PRO A 70 -15.81 -7.04 16.23
C PRO A 70 -16.66 -7.75 15.17
N PHE A 71 -17.74 -7.08 14.78
CA PHE A 71 -18.63 -7.57 13.74
C PHE A 71 -17.89 -7.81 12.41
N ASP A 72 -16.89 -6.96 12.11
CA ASP A 72 -16.01 -7.10 10.95
C ASP A 72 -14.66 -7.72 11.36
N TYR A 73 -14.34 -8.90 10.81
CA TYR A 73 -13.13 -9.67 11.14
C TYR A 73 -11.80 -9.01 10.80
N ARG A 74 -11.83 -7.91 10.03
CA ARG A 74 -10.65 -7.12 9.67
C ARG A 74 -10.30 -6.14 10.77
N VAL A 75 -11.26 -5.80 11.61
CA VAL A 75 -11.01 -5.07 12.85
C VAL A 75 -10.36 -6.06 13.81
N ASP A 76 -9.29 -5.66 14.47
CA ASP A 76 -8.51 -6.52 15.38
C ASP A 76 -7.99 -7.81 14.73
N TRP A 77 -7.67 -7.74 13.43
CA TRP A 77 -7.11 -8.85 12.68
C TRP A 77 -5.90 -9.47 13.40
N PRO A 78 -5.75 -10.82 13.48
CA PRO A 78 -6.65 -11.89 13.00
C PRO A 78 -7.53 -12.50 14.12
N ASN A 79 -7.89 -11.75 15.16
CA ASN A 79 -8.50 -12.28 16.40
C ASN A 79 -9.73 -13.15 16.19
N SER A 80 -10.51 -12.95 15.13
CA SER A 80 -11.68 -13.78 14.88
C SER A 80 -11.33 -15.23 14.55
N PHE A 81 -10.11 -15.48 14.07
CA PHE A 81 -9.67 -16.79 13.58
C PHE A 81 -8.64 -17.46 14.50
N TYR A 82 -7.62 -16.73 14.95
CA TYR A 82 -6.52 -17.29 15.71
C TYR A 82 -6.15 -16.39 16.89
N ASP A 83 -5.82 -17.00 18.02
CA ASP A 83 -5.29 -16.36 19.23
C ASP A 83 -3.75 -16.41 19.26
N LYS A 84 -3.16 -17.40 18.56
CA LYS A 84 -1.71 -17.60 18.48
C LYS A 84 -1.24 -17.71 17.03
N VAL A 85 -0.14 -17.03 16.72
CA VAL A 85 0.51 -17.02 15.41
C VAL A 85 2.03 -16.96 15.59
N CYS A 86 2.80 -17.29 14.55
CA CYS A 86 4.25 -17.18 14.65
C CYS A 86 4.73 -15.73 14.80
N ALA A 87 5.61 -15.50 15.79
CA ALA A 87 6.43 -14.31 15.92
C ALA A 87 7.89 -14.66 15.59
N CYS A 88 8.44 -14.03 14.55
CA CYS A 88 9.78 -14.35 14.08
C CYS A 88 10.83 -13.42 14.70
N TYR A 89 12.01 -13.99 14.97
CA TYR A 89 13.14 -13.28 15.56
C TYR A 89 14.11 -12.74 14.50
N GLY A 90 14.77 -11.63 14.83
CA GLY A 90 15.81 -11.03 13.99
C GLY A 90 15.31 -10.76 12.57
N ASN A 91 16.01 -11.35 11.59
CA ASN A 91 15.71 -11.19 10.17
C ASN A 91 14.88 -12.34 9.58
N PHE A 92 14.36 -13.26 10.40
CA PHE A 92 13.43 -14.28 9.94
C PHE A 92 12.03 -13.70 9.72
N ASP A 93 11.27 -14.28 8.80
CA ASP A 93 9.95 -13.82 8.38
C ASP A 93 9.14 -14.98 7.77
N GLY A 94 7.90 -14.69 7.38
CA GLY A 94 6.94 -15.67 6.89
C GLY A 94 6.04 -16.20 7.99
N PHE A 95 4.95 -16.84 7.59
CA PHE A 95 3.96 -17.38 8.53
C PHE A 95 4.51 -18.52 9.41
N ASP A 96 5.65 -19.10 9.05
CA ASP A 96 6.35 -20.20 9.74
C ASP A 96 7.77 -19.81 10.17
N CYS A 97 8.14 -18.53 10.02
CA CYS A 97 9.51 -18.02 10.18
C CYS A 97 10.56 -18.68 9.27
N GLY A 98 10.10 -19.31 8.18
CA GLY A 98 10.95 -20.09 7.29
C GLY A 98 11.65 -19.29 6.19
N VAL A 99 11.30 -18.02 6.01
CA VAL A 99 11.90 -17.14 5.00
C VAL A 99 12.57 -15.94 5.66
N CYS A 100 13.21 -15.09 4.87
CA CYS A 100 13.85 -13.88 5.37
C CYS A 100 12.95 -12.65 5.25
N SER A 101 13.14 -11.73 6.20
CA SER A 101 12.55 -10.39 6.18
C SER A 101 13.01 -9.63 4.93
N PRO A 102 12.22 -8.67 4.43
CA PRO A 102 12.66 -7.79 3.36
C PRO A 102 14.03 -7.17 3.70
N GLY A 103 14.96 -7.16 2.75
CA GLY A 103 16.34 -6.73 2.99
C GLY A 103 17.35 -7.84 3.28
N TRP A 104 16.90 -9.09 3.44
CA TRP A 104 17.76 -10.20 3.85
C TRP A 104 17.50 -11.46 3.01
N GLN A 105 18.52 -12.29 2.89
CA GLN A 105 18.49 -13.59 2.20
C GLN A 105 19.46 -14.59 2.84
N GLY A 106 19.59 -15.75 2.19
CA GLY A 106 20.43 -16.85 2.65
C GLY A 106 19.70 -17.75 3.63
N PRO A 107 20.26 -18.93 3.95
CA PRO A 107 19.61 -19.89 4.82
C PRO A 107 19.30 -19.30 6.20
N ASP A 108 20.21 -18.50 6.77
CA ASP A 108 20.09 -17.95 8.12
C ASP A 108 19.70 -16.46 8.16
N CYS A 109 19.31 -15.87 7.01
CA CYS A 109 18.88 -14.47 6.90
C CYS A 109 19.93 -13.45 7.38
N LEU A 110 21.21 -13.77 7.16
CA LEU A 110 22.36 -12.93 7.52
C LEU A 110 22.95 -12.17 6.32
N GLU A 111 22.52 -12.49 5.10
CA GLU A 111 23.03 -11.85 3.88
C GLU A 111 22.13 -10.69 3.49
N PRO A 112 22.65 -9.45 3.35
CA PRO A 112 21.86 -8.35 2.83
C PRO A 112 21.43 -8.61 1.39
N HIS A 113 20.15 -8.37 1.11
CA HIS A 113 19.58 -8.48 -0.23
C HIS A 113 18.92 -7.15 -0.61
N ARG A 114 19.28 -6.62 -1.78
CA ARG A 114 18.77 -5.33 -2.26
C ARG A 114 18.47 -5.37 -3.75
N VAL A 115 17.36 -4.74 -4.12
CA VAL A 115 16.98 -4.53 -5.52
C VAL A 115 16.81 -3.05 -5.85
N ASP A 116 17.11 -2.73 -7.10
CA ASP A 116 17.01 -1.38 -7.65
C ASP A 116 15.70 -1.27 -8.44
N ARG A 117 14.65 -0.67 -7.85
CA ARG A 117 13.38 -0.43 -8.53
C ARG A 117 13.54 0.72 -9.52
N LYS A 118 13.54 0.38 -10.80
CA LYS A 118 13.69 1.32 -11.92
C LYS A 118 12.35 1.88 -12.38
N GLU A 119 12.41 3.02 -13.06
CA GLU A 119 11.30 3.47 -13.88
C GLU A 119 11.13 2.47 -15.03
N ILE A 120 9.89 2.04 -15.31
CA ILE A 120 9.64 0.92 -16.21
C ILE A 120 10.11 1.18 -17.66
N THR A 121 10.11 2.44 -18.10
CA THR A 121 10.58 2.85 -19.44
C THR A 121 12.11 2.96 -19.55
N ASP A 122 12.82 2.94 -18.42
CA ASP A 122 14.29 2.85 -18.37
C ASP A 122 14.81 1.39 -18.32
N MET A 123 13.92 0.42 -18.18
CA MET A 123 14.29 -1.00 -18.16
C MET A 123 14.76 -1.46 -19.54
N THR A 124 15.72 -2.39 -19.57
CA THR A 124 16.04 -3.09 -20.81
C THR A 124 14.87 -3.98 -21.25
N GLU A 125 14.88 -4.41 -22.52
CA GLU A 125 13.88 -5.35 -23.03
C GLU A 125 13.85 -6.66 -22.23
N ASP A 126 15.02 -7.21 -21.89
CA ASP A 126 15.14 -8.42 -21.08
C ASP A 126 14.60 -8.23 -19.66
N GLU A 127 14.90 -7.09 -19.01
CA GLU A 127 14.38 -6.79 -17.68
C GLU A 127 12.85 -6.67 -17.70
N ARG A 128 12.32 -5.97 -18.72
CA ARG A 128 10.89 -5.77 -18.89
C ARG A 128 10.18 -7.09 -19.15
N GLU A 129 10.72 -7.93 -20.03
CA GLU A 129 10.09 -9.21 -20.34
C GLU A 129 10.22 -10.21 -19.17
N LEU A 130 11.31 -10.16 -18.41
CA LEU A 130 11.42 -10.94 -17.17
C LEU A 130 10.36 -10.52 -16.14
N PHE A 131 10.09 -9.22 -16.01
CA PHE A 131 9.02 -8.73 -15.14
C PHE A 131 7.65 -9.22 -15.60
N ILE A 132 7.31 -8.99 -16.87
CA ILE A 132 6.01 -9.32 -17.47
C ILE A 132 5.75 -10.83 -17.47
N SER A 133 6.73 -11.64 -17.86
CA SER A 133 6.61 -13.10 -17.87
C SER A 133 6.44 -13.70 -16.46
N ASN A 134 7.08 -13.13 -15.44
CA ASN A 134 6.89 -13.56 -14.04
C ASN A 134 5.49 -13.22 -13.51
N LEU A 135 4.91 -12.08 -13.90
CA LEU A 135 3.51 -11.78 -13.58
C LEU A 135 2.55 -12.80 -14.22
N ASP A 136 2.79 -13.13 -15.49
CA ASP A 136 2.01 -14.12 -16.23
C ASP A 136 2.16 -15.53 -15.65
N HIS A 137 3.37 -15.90 -15.21
CA HIS A 137 3.60 -17.15 -14.50
C HIS A 137 2.86 -17.19 -13.15
N ALA A 138 2.89 -16.09 -12.39
CA ALA A 138 2.14 -15.96 -11.14
C ALA A 138 0.62 -16.01 -11.34
N LYS A 139 0.11 -15.48 -12.46
CA LYS A 139 -1.31 -15.52 -12.81
C LYS A 139 -1.82 -16.94 -13.07
N HIS A 140 -0.97 -17.82 -13.57
CA HIS A 140 -1.34 -19.18 -13.97
C HIS A 140 -0.86 -20.28 -13.00
N THR A 141 -0.14 -19.93 -11.94
CA THR A 141 0.38 -20.91 -10.97
C THR A 141 -0.37 -20.81 -9.65
N ILE A 142 -0.96 -21.93 -9.21
CA ILE A 142 -1.63 -22.06 -7.91
C ILE A 142 -0.62 -21.81 -6.79
N SER A 143 -0.98 -20.97 -5.81
CA SER A 143 -0.17 -20.78 -4.61
C SER A 143 -0.09 -22.08 -3.82
N ASN A 144 1.13 -22.54 -3.53
CA ASN A 144 1.37 -23.66 -2.62
C ASN A 144 1.57 -23.20 -1.17
N ARG A 145 1.35 -21.91 -0.88
CA ARG A 145 1.60 -21.29 0.43
C ARG A 145 0.32 -20.83 1.11
N TYR A 146 -0.64 -20.31 0.35
CA TYR A 146 -1.86 -19.72 0.89
C TYR A 146 -3.12 -20.21 0.17
N LYS A 147 -4.25 -20.12 0.88
CA LYS A 147 -5.61 -20.28 0.33
C LYS A 147 -6.45 -19.06 0.66
N ILE A 148 -7.47 -18.83 -0.14
CA ILE A 148 -8.50 -17.82 0.14
C ILE A 148 -9.68 -18.47 0.87
N LEU A 149 -10.32 -17.76 1.78
CA LEU A 149 -11.49 -18.18 2.53
C LEU A 149 -12.73 -17.50 1.93
N THR A 150 -13.77 -18.27 1.63
CA THR A 150 -15.14 -17.76 1.47
C THR A 150 -16.06 -18.54 2.41
N SER A 151 -16.98 -17.91 3.12
CA SER A 151 -18.02 -18.60 3.91
C SER A 151 -19.38 -18.02 3.56
N ASN A 152 -20.42 -18.87 3.53
CA ASN A 152 -21.78 -18.45 3.17
C ASN A 152 -22.61 -17.92 4.36
N ASP A 153 -22.15 -18.14 5.59
CA ASP A 153 -22.91 -17.82 6.82
C ASP A 153 -21.93 -17.63 7.97
N THR A 154 -21.67 -16.36 8.29
CA THR A 154 -20.81 -15.87 9.39
C THR A 154 -21.32 -16.19 10.78
N THR A 155 -22.60 -16.54 10.93
CA THR A 155 -23.21 -16.82 12.24
C THR A 155 -22.97 -18.26 12.71
N LYS A 156 -22.38 -19.11 11.86
CA LYS A 156 -22.06 -20.50 12.16
C LYS A 156 -20.56 -20.72 12.32
N ALA A 157 -20.14 -20.95 13.55
CA ALA A 157 -18.79 -21.43 13.85
C ALA A 157 -18.49 -22.70 13.03
N GLY A 158 -17.33 -22.76 12.37
CA GLY A 158 -16.90 -23.91 11.57
C GLY A 158 -17.37 -23.96 10.11
N ASN A 159 -18.01 -22.90 9.58
CA ASN A 159 -18.47 -22.84 8.19
C ASN A 159 -17.42 -22.31 7.17
N PHE A 160 -16.13 -22.46 7.46
CA PHE A 160 -15.06 -21.92 6.63
C PHE A 160 -14.84 -22.78 5.38
N LYS A 161 -14.96 -22.19 4.17
CA LYS A 161 -14.59 -22.88 2.91
C LYS A 161 -13.36 -22.24 2.30
N PHE A 162 -12.27 -23.01 2.25
CA PHE A 162 -11.02 -22.56 1.68
C PHE A 162 -10.88 -23.00 0.23
N HIS A 163 -10.44 -22.08 -0.62
CA HIS A 163 -10.27 -22.28 -2.04
C HIS A 163 -8.82 -22.03 -2.46
N GLU A 164 -8.37 -22.81 -3.44
CA GLU A 164 -7.10 -22.56 -4.11
C GLU A 164 -7.19 -21.26 -4.91
N ALA A 165 -6.10 -20.50 -4.94
CA ALA A 165 -5.94 -19.31 -5.76
C ALA A 165 -4.56 -19.32 -6.42
N THR A 166 -4.43 -18.71 -7.60
CA THR A 166 -3.11 -18.47 -8.18
C THR A 166 -2.35 -17.42 -7.36
N VAL A 167 -1.03 -17.37 -7.49
CA VAL A 167 -0.20 -16.39 -6.77
C VAL A 167 -0.67 -14.96 -7.06
N TYR A 168 -1.03 -14.66 -8.31
CA TYR A 168 -1.60 -13.36 -8.67
C TYR A 168 -3.05 -13.20 -8.17
N ASP A 169 -3.90 -14.22 -8.27
CA ASP A 169 -5.29 -14.11 -7.80
C ASP A 169 -5.37 -13.96 -6.26
N LEU A 170 -4.40 -14.52 -5.51
CA LEU A 170 -4.22 -14.25 -4.09
C LEU A 170 -3.88 -12.78 -3.83
N TYR A 171 -2.99 -12.20 -4.63
CA TYR A 171 -2.69 -10.77 -4.57
C TYR A 171 -3.94 -9.91 -4.84
N VAL A 172 -4.73 -10.26 -5.86
CA VAL A 172 -6.02 -9.59 -6.12
C VAL A 172 -6.97 -9.70 -4.93
N TRP A 173 -7.06 -10.91 -4.34
CA TRP A 173 -7.93 -11.20 -3.21
C TRP A 173 -7.59 -10.36 -1.97
N LEU A 174 -6.30 -10.22 -1.64
CA LEU A 174 -5.82 -9.43 -0.51
C LEU A 174 -6.33 -7.99 -0.57
N HIS A 175 -6.20 -7.35 -1.74
CA HIS A 175 -6.66 -5.98 -1.97
C HIS A 175 -8.17 -5.89 -1.91
N TYR A 176 -8.89 -6.77 -2.61
CA TYR A 176 -10.34 -6.83 -2.57
C TYR A 176 -10.86 -6.92 -1.12
N TYR A 177 -10.33 -7.86 -0.34
CA TYR A 177 -10.75 -8.08 1.03
C TYR A 177 -10.50 -6.87 1.93
N ALA A 178 -9.33 -6.25 1.82
CA ALA A 178 -8.98 -5.06 2.60
C ALA A 178 -9.78 -3.82 2.18
N ALA A 179 -10.17 -3.73 0.91
CA ALA A 179 -10.86 -2.57 0.34
C ALA A 179 -12.39 -2.57 0.55
N LYS A 180 -12.98 -3.61 1.13
CA LYS A 180 -14.40 -3.56 1.50
C LYS A 180 -14.63 -2.53 2.60
N LYS A 181 -15.75 -1.83 2.56
CA LYS A 181 -16.10 -0.91 3.65
C LYS A 181 -16.27 -1.67 4.96
N TYR A 182 -15.89 -1.08 6.09
CA TYR A 182 -16.33 -1.56 7.39
C TYR A 182 -17.84 -1.35 7.54
N ALA A 183 -18.48 -2.16 8.39
CA ALA A 183 -19.90 -1.99 8.71
C ALA A 183 -20.17 -0.53 9.15
N ASP A 184 -21.19 0.08 8.56
CA ASP A 184 -21.66 1.44 8.86
C ASP A 184 -20.65 2.59 8.62
N THR A 185 -19.56 2.37 7.89
CA THR A 185 -18.59 3.44 7.55
C THR A 185 -18.30 3.51 6.05
N ASP A 186 -17.72 4.63 5.62
CA ASP A 186 -17.13 4.76 4.29
C ASP A 186 -15.65 4.34 4.25
N ASP A 187 -15.06 3.98 5.39
CA ASP A 187 -13.65 3.63 5.52
C ASP A 187 -13.43 2.13 5.29
N ASP A 188 -12.19 1.75 4.99
CA ASP A 188 -11.77 0.37 4.78
C ASP A 188 -10.35 0.13 5.33
N ALA A 189 -9.79 -1.06 5.20
CA ALA A 189 -8.50 -1.39 5.83
C ALA A 189 -7.28 -0.85 5.09
N ALA A 190 -7.45 -0.55 3.80
CA ALA A 190 -6.34 -0.23 2.89
C ALA A 190 -6.39 1.19 2.33
N HIS A 191 -7.51 1.90 2.47
CA HIS A 191 -7.75 3.21 1.86
C HIS A 191 -8.45 4.15 2.84
N ARG A 192 -8.59 5.40 2.41
CA ARG A 192 -9.30 6.51 3.01
C ARG A 192 -8.80 6.93 4.37
N GLY A 193 -7.72 6.37 4.91
CA GLY A 193 -7.17 6.78 6.20
C GLY A 193 -5.65 6.58 6.31
N PRO A 194 -5.09 6.81 7.51
CA PRO A 194 -3.64 6.83 7.76
C PRO A 194 -2.89 5.55 7.35
N ALA A 195 -3.55 4.41 7.22
CA ALA A 195 -2.90 3.16 6.83
C ALA A 195 -2.55 3.09 5.33
N PHE A 196 -3.21 3.90 4.49
CA PHE A 196 -3.21 3.75 3.02
C PHE A 196 -1.85 3.44 2.38
N PRO A 197 -0.82 4.30 2.52
CA PRO A 197 0.41 4.09 1.75
C PRO A 197 1.27 2.97 2.35
N PHE A 198 1.17 2.71 3.66
CA PHE A 198 1.89 1.62 4.32
C PHE A 198 1.27 0.26 4.06
N TRP A 199 -0.06 0.18 3.98
CA TRP A 199 -0.77 -1.03 3.57
C TRP A 199 -0.36 -1.43 2.15
N HIS A 200 -0.30 -0.47 1.23
CA HIS A 200 0.15 -0.73 -0.14
C HIS A 200 1.66 -1.05 -0.23
N ARG A 201 2.50 -0.50 0.66
CA ARG A 201 3.93 -0.89 0.77
C ARG A 201 4.09 -2.37 1.11
N ILE A 202 3.42 -2.86 2.16
CA ILE A 202 3.48 -4.30 2.48
C ILE A 202 2.83 -5.16 1.40
N PHE A 203 1.77 -4.66 0.74
CA PHE A 203 1.11 -5.35 -0.35
C PHE A 203 2.07 -5.62 -1.54
N LEU A 204 2.87 -4.62 -1.93
CA LEU A 204 3.92 -4.77 -2.94
C LEU A 204 5.02 -5.74 -2.48
N LEU A 205 5.48 -5.61 -1.23
CA LEU A 205 6.50 -6.52 -0.67
C LEU A 205 6.02 -7.98 -0.61
N PHE A 206 4.73 -8.19 -0.34
CA PHE A 206 4.11 -9.51 -0.31
C PHE A 206 4.20 -10.18 -1.68
N ILE A 207 3.68 -9.56 -2.74
CA ILE A 207 3.67 -10.19 -4.06
C ILE A 207 5.07 -10.28 -4.67
N GLU A 208 5.95 -9.32 -4.40
CA GLU A 208 7.35 -9.39 -4.81
C GLU A 208 8.05 -10.61 -4.18
N ARG A 209 7.78 -10.90 -2.90
CA ARG A 209 8.28 -12.11 -2.22
C ARG A 209 7.69 -13.38 -2.83
N GLU A 210 6.37 -13.45 -3.00
CA GLU A 210 5.73 -14.67 -3.50
C GLU A 210 6.18 -15.00 -4.94
N ILE A 211 6.43 -13.98 -5.78
CA ILE A 211 7.01 -14.18 -7.13
C ILE A 211 8.47 -14.65 -7.04
N ARG A 212 9.30 -14.06 -6.17
CA ARG A 212 10.69 -14.53 -5.96
C ARG A 212 10.72 -16.00 -5.52
N LEU A 213 9.84 -16.40 -4.60
CA LEU A 213 9.72 -17.77 -4.12
C LEU A 213 9.21 -18.72 -5.21
N LEU A 214 8.22 -18.29 -5.99
CA LEU A 214 7.67 -19.07 -7.11
C LEU A 214 8.72 -19.35 -8.18
N THR A 215 9.51 -18.34 -8.54
CA THR A 215 10.40 -18.36 -9.71
C THR A 215 11.84 -18.76 -9.38
N GLY A 216 12.23 -18.68 -8.10
CA GLY A 216 13.63 -18.76 -7.67
C GLY A 216 14.47 -17.54 -8.08
N ASN A 217 13.88 -16.54 -8.74
CA ASN A 217 14.56 -15.32 -9.11
C ASN A 217 14.54 -14.33 -7.95
N HIS A 218 15.51 -14.43 -7.05
CA HIS A 218 15.63 -13.54 -5.89
C HIS A 218 15.78 -12.06 -6.27
N ASN A 219 16.34 -11.76 -7.45
CA ASN A 219 16.54 -10.39 -7.94
C ASN A 219 15.29 -9.77 -8.58
N PHE A 220 14.16 -10.49 -8.67
CA PHE A 220 12.91 -9.92 -9.17
C PHE A 220 12.54 -8.67 -8.36
N PHE A 221 12.09 -7.62 -9.04
CA PHE A 221 11.62 -6.38 -8.43
C PHE A 221 10.43 -5.80 -9.19
N ILE A 222 9.60 -5.03 -8.49
CA ILE A 222 8.48 -4.30 -9.10
C ILE A 222 8.97 -2.91 -9.54
N PRO A 223 9.03 -2.60 -10.85
CA PRO A 223 9.38 -1.26 -11.31
C PRO A 223 8.28 -0.27 -10.94
N TYR A 224 8.56 1.02 -11.09
CA TYR A 224 7.54 2.06 -10.94
C TYR A 224 7.23 2.71 -12.29
N TRP A 225 6.02 3.25 -12.40
CA TRP A 225 5.60 4.05 -13.55
C TRP A 225 5.40 5.50 -13.13
N ASP A 226 6.27 6.38 -13.60
CA ASP A 226 6.12 7.82 -13.37
C ASP A 226 5.10 8.39 -14.38
N TRP A 227 3.83 8.34 -13.99
CA TRP A 227 2.72 8.83 -14.78
C TRP A 227 2.71 10.36 -14.98
N THR A 228 3.63 11.13 -14.38
CA THR A 228 3.71 12.59 -14.58
C THR A 228 4.41 13.01 -15.86
N ARG A 229 5.06 12.07 -16.54
CA ARG A 229 5.96 12.34 -17.67
C ARG A 229 5.25 12.52 -18.99
N THR A 230 4.07 11.93 -19.13
CA THR A 230 3.24 11.97 -20.33
C THR A 230 1.80 12.28 -19.94
N ASP A 231 1.04 12.88 -20.85
CA ASP A 231 -0.38 13.16 -20.68
C ASP A 231 -1.28 11.95 -21.03
N HIS A 232 -0.67 10.84 -21.47
CA HIS A 232 -1.32 9.59 -21.82
C HIS A 232 -0.56 8.39 -21.24
N CYS A 233 -1.19 7.22 -21.22
CA CYS A 233 -0.54 5.97 -20.82
C CYS A 233 0.51 5.52 -21.86
N ASN A 234 1.76 5.89 -21.65
CA ASN A 234 2.91 5.51 -22.48
C ASN A 234 3.33 4.03 -22.35
N ILE A 235 2.79 3.32 -21.35
CA ILE A 235 3.02 1.88 -21.10
C ILE A 235 1.80 1.01 -21.45
N CYS A 236 0.80 1.58 -22.13
CA CYS A 236 -0.34 0.87 -22.69
C CYS A 236 -0.05 0.47 -24.14
N THR A 237 1.04 -0.27 -24.33
CA THR A 237 1.46 -0.83 -25.62
C THR A 237 1.76 -2.32 -25.45
N ASN A 238 1.84 -3.08 -26.55
CA ASN A 238 2.07 -4.52 -26.49
C ASN A 238 3.46 -4.90 -25.96
N ASP A 239 4.42 -3.98 -25.97
CA ASP A 239 5.74 -4.19 -25.35
C ASP A 239 5.68 -4.13 -23.81
N TYR A 240 4.59 -3.61 -23.27
CA TYR A 240 4.34 -3.42 -21.84
C TYR A 240 3.03 -4.10 -21.44
N PHE A 241 2.01 -3.35 -21.02
CA PHE A 241 0.78 -3.90 -20.45
C PHE A 241 -0.33 -4.16 -21.46
N GLY A 242 -0.06 -3.96 -22.75
CA GLY A 242 -0.99 -4.18 -23.86
C GLY A 242 -1.58 -2.88 -24.40
N ALA A 243 -1.61 -2.80 -25.73
CA ALA A 243 -2.39 -1.79 -26.45
C ALA A 243 -3.89 -2.04 -26.25
N VAL A 244 -4.71 -1.02 -26.51
CA VAL A 244 -6.14 -1.04 -26.22
C VAL A 244 -6.92 -0.59 -27.45
N ASP A 245 -7.97 -1.33 -27.79
CA ASP A 245 -8.89 -0.96 -28.88
C ASP A 245 -9.88 0.16 -28.46
N PRO A 246 -10.63 0.76 -29.40
CA PRO A 246 -11.61 1.81 -29.06
C PRO A 246 -12.73 1.35 -28.11
N ASP A 247 -13.03 0.06 -28.11
CA ASP A 247 -14.06 -0.53 -27.27
C ASP A 247 -13.57 -0.80 -25.86
N GLY A 248 -12.25 -0.80 -25.64
CA GLY A 248 -11.55 -0.93 -24.37
C GLY A 248 -10.95 -2.32 -24.10
N HIS A 249 -10.95 -3.21 -25.10
CA HIS A 249 -10.32 -4.52 -24.98
C HIS A 249 -8.81 -4.40 -25.17
N ILE A 250 -8.08 -5.23 -24.42
CA ILE A 250 -6.64 -5.36 -24.58
C ILE A 250 -6.34 -6.11 -25.88
N ASP A 251 -5.40 -5.57 -26.65
CA ASP A 251 -4.97 -6.12 -27.94
C ASP A 251 -4.49 -7.57 -27.81
N GLN A 252 -4.85 -8.42 -28.79
CA GLN A 252 -4.56 -9.85 -28.78
C GLN A 252 -3.06 -10.18 -28.83
N GLY A 253 -2.22 -9.24 -29.27
CA GLY A 253 -0.75 -9.34 -29.20
C GLY A 253 -0.20 -9.26 -27.78
N SER A 254 -0.97 -8.73 -26.83
CA SER A 254 -0.60 -8.71 -25.41
C SER A 254 -1.05 -9.99 -24.70
N ARG A 255 -0.16 -10.54 -23.87
CA ARG A 255 -0.47 -11.68 -22.99
C ARG A 255 -1.59 -11.39 -21.99
N PHE A 256 -1.80 -10.11 -21.64
CA PHE A 256 -2.84 -9.67 -20.72
C PHE A 256 -4.24 -9.70 -21.33
N SER A 257 -4.38 -9.84 -22.65
CA SER A 257 -5.70 -9.94 -23.33
C SER A 257 -6.54 -11.14 -22.89
N LYS A 258 -5.89 -12.20 -22.39
CA LYS A 258 -6.55 -13.43 -21.94
C LYS A 258 -6.78 -13.46 -20.43
N TRP A 259 -6.27 -12.46 -19.71
CA TRP A 259 -6.40 -12.42 -18.27
C TRP A 259 -7.84 -12.16 -17.88
N LYS A 260 -8.37 -13.09 -17.08
CA LYS A 260 -9.73 -12.97 -16.54
C LYS A 260 -9.71 -12.24 -15.20
N VAL A 261 -10.71 -11.39 -15.03
CA VAL A 261 -10.97 -10.62 -13.82
C VAL A 261 -11.70 -11.49 -12.81
N ARG A 262 -11.19 -11.49 -11.57
CA ARG A 262 -11.88 -11.99 -10.39
C ARG A 262 -12.71 -10.84 -9.82
N SER A 263 -14.03 -11.02 -9.80
CA SER A 263 -14.97 -10.01 -9.31
C SER A 263 -15.86 -10.57 -8.21
N PRO A 264 -16.06 -9.83 -7.10
CA PRO A 264 -17.01 -10.18 -6.05
C PRO A 264 -18.46 -10.23 -6.52
N SER A 265 -18.84 -9.32 -7.43
CA SER A 265 -20.23 -9.10 -7.86
C SER A 265 -20.86 -10.29 -8.58
N CYS A 266 -20.04 -11.27 -8.99
CA CYS A 266 -20.45 -12.43 -9.77
C CYS A 266 -19.88 -13.75 -9.20
N SER A 267 -19.51 -13.76 -7.90
CA SER A 267 -18.66 -14.74 -7.21
C SER A 267 -17.19 -14.64 -7.63
N PHE A 268 -16.31 -14.29 -6.68
CA PHE A 268 -14.86 -14.16 -6.94
C PHE A 268 -14.26 -15.44 -7.56
N LEU A 269 -14.77 -16.60 -7.16
CA LEU A 269 -14.34 -17.90 -7.66
C LEU A 269 -14.65 -18.08 -9.15
N ASN A 270 -15.69 -17.40 -9.66
CA ASN A 270 -16.09 -17.42 -11.05
C ASN A 270 -15.56 -16.17 -11.79
N ALA A 271 -14.51 -16.40 -12.57
CA ALA A 271 -13.98 -15.39 -13.47
C ALA A 271 -15.06 -14.91 -14.46
N SER A 272 -15.36 -13.61 -14.44
CA SER A 272 -16.61 -13.10 -15.03
C SER A 272 -16.40 -12.39 -16.37
N PHE A 273 -15.23 -11.76 -16.58
CA PHE A 273 -14.91 -11.01 -17.80
C PHE A 273 -13.39 -10.85 -17.97
N LEU A 274 -12.95 -10.36 -19.12
CA LEU A 274 -11.54 -10.08 -19.43
C LEU A 274 -11.13 -8.70 -18.92
N LEU A 275 -9.82 -8.46 -18.79
CA LEU A 275 -9.29 -7.13 -18.52
C LEU A 275 -9.78 -6.11 -19.56
N PHE A 276 -10.06 -4.91 -19.08
CA PHE A 276 -10.62 -3.83 -19.88
C PHE A 276 -10.13 -2.46 -19.42
N ARG A 277 -9.83 -1.57 -20.36
CA ARG A 277 -9.34 -0.21 -20.11
C ARG A 277 -9.92 0.76 -21.12
N LYS A 278 -10.23 1.99 -20.72
CA LYS A 278 -10.51 3.12 -21.61
C LYS A 278 -9.72 4.36 -21.18
N PRO A 279 -8.38 4.35 -21.32
CA PRO A 279 -7.50 5.41 -20.84
C PRO A 279 -7.94 6.80 -21.37
N GLY A 280 -8.20 7.73 -20.46
CA GLY A 280 -8.54 9.12 -20.76
C GLY A 280 -9.88 9.33 -21.49
N LYS A 281 -10.78 8.34 -21.50
CA LYS A 281 -12.09 8.46 -22.17
C LYS A 281 -13.20 9.02 -21.28
N ASP A 282 -13.05 8.91 -19.97
CA ASP A 282 -13.96 9.59 -19.03
C ASP A 282 -13.61 11.07 -18.97
N ARG A 283 -14.57 11.96 -19.27
CA ARG A 283 -14.35 13.41 -19.19
C ARG A 283 -14.02 13.89 -17.79
N SER A 284 -14.44 13.14 -16.78
CA SER A 284 -14.13 13.42 -15.38
C SER A 284 -12.76 12.88 -14.96
N ALA A 285 -12.01 12.21 -15.84
CA ALA A 285 -10.65 11.70 -15.61
C ALA A 285 -9.90 11.51 -16.94
N ASP A 286 -9.85 12.56 -17.78
CA ASP A 286 -9.30 12.49 -19.13
C ASP A 286 -7.77 12.72 -19.20
N THR A 287 -7.13 12.93 -18.05
CA THR A 287 -5.72 13.29 -17.93
C THR A 287 -5.06 12.58 -16.76
N LEU A 288 -3.74 12.41 -16.85
CA LEU A 288 -2.90 11.93 -15.75
C LEU A 288 -2.45 13.10 -14.85
N PRO A 289 -2.13 12.86 -13.58
CA PRO A 289 -1.64 13.93 -12.72
C PRO A 289 -0.24 14.41 -13.12
N THR A 290 0.09 15.65 -12.79
CA THR A 290 1.30 16.34 -13.26
C THR A 290 2.41 16.36 -12.22
N SER A 291 3.64 16.70 -12.65
CA SER A 291 4.75 16.92 -11.71
C SER A 291 4.49 18.07 -10.73
N GLY A 292 3.64 19.03 -11.10
CA GLY A 292 3.15 20.07 -10.19
C GLY A 292 2.27 19.52 -9.07
N ASP A 293 1.42 18.54 -9.38
CA ASP A 293 0.58 17.84 -8.40
C ASP A 293 1.43 17.04 -7.41
N VAL A 294 2.43 16.30 -7.92
CA VAL A 294 3.42 15.60 -7.10
C VAL A 294 4.16 16.57 -6.20
N ARG A 295 4.69 17.68 -6.74
CA ARG A 295 5.44 18.67 -5.93
C ARG A 295 4.60 19.24 -4.80
N ARG A 296 3.34 19.61 -5.08
CA ARG A 296 2.42 20.13 -4.05
C ARG A 296 2.12 19.10 -2.98
N THR A 297 1.88 17.84 -3.38
CA THR A 297 1.64 16.75 -2.45
C THR A 297 2.83 16.54 -1.52
N LEU A 298 4.06 16.52 -2.06
CA LEU A 298 5.29 16.35 -1.29
C LEU A 298 5.66 17.54 -0.40
N CYS A 299 5.01 18.69 -0.55
CA CYS A 299 5.19 19.87 0.30
C CYS A 299 4.20 19.94 1.47
N GLU A 300 3.33 18.95 1.63
CA GLU A 300 2.39 18.92 2.75
C GLU A 300 3.12 18.50 4.04
N ASP A 301 3.08 19.33 5.08
CA ASP A 301 3.87 19.11 6.30
C ASP A 301 3.29 17.99 7.17
N ASN A 302 1.96 17.87 7.21
CA ASN A 302 1.28 16.88 8.04
C ASN A 302 1.13 15.56 7.27
N TYR A 303 1.49 14.45 7.90
CA TYR A 303 1.22 13.13 7.33
C TYR A 303 -0.29 12.93 7.09
N ASP A 304 -1.08 13.18 8.13
CA ASP A 304 -2.53 13.17 8.06
C ASP A 304 -3.11 14.13 9.10
N THR A 305 -4.39 14.47 8.97
CA THR A 305 -5.08 15.47 9.79
C THR A 305 -6.48 14.98 10.14
N PRO A 306 -7.09 15.45 11.25
CA PRO A 306 -8.50 15.17 11.53
C PRO A 306 -9.41 15.51 10.33
N PRO A 307 -10.45 14.70 10.06
CA PRO A 307 -10.90 13.54 10.85
C PRO A 307 -10.24 12.21 10.42
N PHE A 308 -9.04 12.24 9.83
CA PHE A 308 -8.26 11.06 9.42
C PHE A 308 -8.99 10.10 8.48
N ASN A 309 -9.91 10.64 7.68
CA ASN A 309 -10.62 9.90 6.65
C ASN A 309 -10.47 10.61 5.28
N LYS A 310 -11.28 10.26 4.27
CA LYS A 310 -11.28 10.92 2.94
C LYS A 310 -11.58 12.43 2.96
N MET A 311 -12.10 12.98 4.07
CA MET A 311 -12.39 14.41 4.20
C MET A 311 -11.20 15.23 4.72
N SER A 312 -10.09 14.57 5.08
CA SER A 312 -8.90 15.21 5.65
C SER A 312 -8.30 16.22 4.67
N LYS A 313 -7.94 17.40 5.19
CA LYS A 313 -7.41 18.56 4.44
C LYS A 313 -6.07 18.97 5.01
N HIS A 314 -5.15 19.42 4.16
CA HIS A 314 -3.77 19.68 4.57
C HIS A 314 -3.09 18.41 5.12
N SER A 315 -3.37 17.28 4.45
CA SER A 315 -2.93 15.94 4.80
C SER A 315 -2.19 15.32 3.62
N PHE A 316 -0.92 14.96 3.82
CA PHE A 316 -0.10 14.32 2.80
C PHE A 316 -0.75 13.04 2.30
N ARG A 317 -1.21 12.18 3.22
CA ARG A 317 -1.90 10.93 2.92
C ARG A 317 -3.12 11.20 2.05
N SER A 318 -3.99 12.13 2.44
CA SER A 318 -5.22 12.46 1.70
C SER A 318 -4.94 13.06 0.32
N ARG A 319 -3.88 13.88 0.19
CA ARG A 319 -3.43 14.40 -1.12
C ARG A 319 -2.85 13.32 -2.01
N LEU A 320 -1.96 12.48 -1.47
CA LEU A 320 -1.33 11.38 -2.20
C LEU A 320 -2.37 10.39 -2.71
N GLU A 321 -3.31 10.02 -1.84
CA GLU A 321 -4.41 9.12 -2.16
C GLU A 321 -5.34 9.75 -3.21
N GLY A 322 -5.57 11.07 -3.14
CA GLY A 322 -6.29 11.82 -4.15
C GLY A 322 -7.66 12.36 -3.73
N PHE A 323 -7.90 12.51 -2.42
CA PHE A 323 -9.13 13.08 -1.87
C PHE A 323 -8.97 14.56 -1.47
N ASP A 324 -7.78 15.00 -1.06
CA ASP A 324 -7.51 16.42 -0.85
C ASP A 324 -7.10 17.15 -2.14
N ILE A 325 -8.11 17.40 -2.97
CA ILE A 325 -7.97 18.00 -4.30
C ILE A 325 -7.65 19.51 -4.19
N PRO A 326 -6.52 19.97 -4.76
CA PRO A 326 -6.21 21.41 -4.85
C PRO A 326 -7.27 22.19 -5.64
N ARG A 327 -7.52 23.45 -5.25
CA ARG A 327 -8.51 24.30 -5.94
C ARG A 327 -8.18 24.58 -7.40
N ASP A 328 -6.89 24.54 -7.76
CA ASP A 328 -6.39 24.73 -9.12
C ASP A 328 -6.22 23.40 -9.90
N SER A 329 -6.71 22.29 -9.34
CA SER A 329 -6.71 21.00 -10.02
C SER A 329 -7.54 21.07 -11.30
N ARG A 330 -7.04 20.42 -12.36
CA ARG A 330 -7.78 20.25 -13.63
C ARG A 330 -8.99 19.34 -13.45
N ASN A 331 -8.98 18.51 -12.41
CA ASN A 331 -10.04 17.57 -12.06
C ASN A 331 -10.56 17.87 -10.64
N LEU A 332 -11.88 17.98 -10.50
CA LEU A 332 -12.55 18.31 -9.25
C LEU A 332 -13.07 17.08 -8.49
N GLN A 333 -12.96 15.87 -9.05
CA GLN A 333 -13.47 14.62 -8.48
C GLN A 333 -12.37 13.75 -7.88
N SER A 334 -11.19 13.70 -8.51
CA SER A 334 -10.03 12.96 -8.02
C SER A 334 -8.71 13.62 -8.43
N ALA A 335 -7.65 13.28 -7.70
CA ALA A 335 -6.27 13.71 -7.96
C ALA A 335 -5.30 12.55 -7.74
N MET A 336 -4.03 12.72 -8.09
CA MET A 336 -2.93 11.82 -7.71
C MET A 336 -3.25 10.33 -7.94
N HIS A 337 -3.18 9.49 -6.90
CA HIS A 337 -3.48 8.05 -6.99
C HIS A 337 -4.88 7.76 -7.55
N ASN A 338 -5.93 8.36 -6.97
CA ASN A 338 -7.31 8.14 -7.42
C ASN A 338 -7.51 8.56 -8.87
N LEU A 339 -6.90 9.67 -9.31
CA LEU A 339 -7.00 10.12 -10.70
C LEU A 339 -6.37 9.12 -11.68
N VAL A 340 -5.26 8.47 -11.32
CA VAL A 340 -4.68 7.43 -12.19
C VAL A 340 -5.59 6.21 -12.26
N HIS A 341 -6.20 5.80 -11.15
CA HIS A 341 -7.21 4.74 -11.16
C HIS A 341 -8.41 5.10 -12.06
N ASP A 342 -8.97 6.31 -11.92
CA ASP A 342 -10.12 6.77 -12.69
C ASP A 342 -9.79 6.95 -14.18
N TYR A 343 -8.57 7.39 -14.50
CA TYR A 343 -8.09 7.60 -15.87
C TYR A 343 -8.24 6.36 -16.74
N PHE A 344 -8.08 5.16 -16.17
CA PHE A 344 -8.20 3.92 -16.92
C PHE A 344 -9.62 3.53 -17.28
N ASN A 345 -10.66 4.17 -16.71
CA ASN A 345 -12.08 3.92 -16.97
C ASN A 345 -12.40 2.45 -17.31
N GLY A 346 -12.09 1.55 -16.39
CA GLY A 346 -12.11 0.12 -16.63
C GLY A 346 -11.83 -0.71 -15.38
N THR A 347 -11.18 -1.87 -15.56
CA THR A 347 -10.91 -2.80 -14.44
C THR A 347 -10.15 -2.13 -13.30
N MET A 348 -9.17 -1.27 -13.63
CA MET A 348 -8.36 -0.54 -12.65
C MET A 348 -9.14 0.56 -11.90
N SER A 349 -10.27 1.03 -12.43
CA SER A 349 -11.05 2.14 -11.85
C SER A 349 -12.05 1.70 -10.79
N HIS A 350 -12.32 0.40 -10.68
CA HIS A 350 -13.23 -0.14 -9.68
C HIS A 350 -12.44 -0.74 -8.53
N LEU A 351 -12.58 -0.14 -7.34
CA LEU A 351 -11.80 -0.50 -6.15
C LEU A 351 -11.71 -2.02 -5.88
N PRO A 352 -12.81 -2.81 -5.91
CA PRO A 352 -12.74 -4.26 -5.65
C PRO A 352 -12.04 -5.09 -6.74
N THR A 353 -11.89 -4.55 -7.95
CA THR A 353 -11.28 -5.27 -9.08
C THR A 353 -9.95 -4.68 -9.49
N ALA A 354 -9.53 -3.55 -8.94
CA ALA A 354 -8.42 -2.74 -9.45
C ALA A 354 -7.12 -3.53 -9.59
N ALA A 355 -6.78 -4.34 -8.58
CA ALA A 355 -5.58 -5.16 -8.56
C ALA A 355 -5.53 -6.28 -9.63
N ASN A 356 -6.66 -6.59 -10.29
CA ASN A 356 -6.65 -7.54 -11.42
C ASN A 356 -5.81 -7.02 -12.59
N ASP A 357 -5.76 -5.69 -12.76
CA ASP A 357 -4.96 -5.06 -13.80
C ASP A 357 -3.49 -4.96 -13.34
N PRO A 358 -2.51 -5.52 -14.07
CA PRO A 358 -1.11 -5.45 -13.69
C PRO A 358 -0.52 -4.04 -13.66
N LEU A 359 -1.17 -3.05 -14.30
CA LEU A 359 -0.80 -1.64 -14.15
C LEU A 359 -0.88 -1.15 -12.70
N PHE A 360 -1.72 -1.79 -11.87
CA PHE A 360 -1.82 -1.50 -10.44
C PHE A 360 -0.47 -1.57 -9.75
N MET A 361 0.35 -2.60 -10.02
CA MET A 361 1.62 -2.81 -9.31
C MET A 361 2.60 -1.66 -9.55
N VAL A 362 2.75 -1.24 -10.81
CA VAL A 362 3.71 -0.19 -11.17
C VAL A 362 3.21 1.21 -10.81
N HIS A 363 1.88 1.40 -10.80
CA HIS A 363 1.24 2.59 -10.25
C HIS A 363 1.51 2.72 -8.75
N HIS A 364 1.20 1.67 -7.97
CA HIS A 364 1.40 1.67 -6.52
C HIS A 364 2.87 1.67 -6.13
N SER A 365 3.76 1.13 -6.96
CA SER A 365 5.21 1.28 -6.78
C SER A 365 5.66 2.74 -6.89
N PHE A 366 5.03 3.55 -7.74
CA PHE A 366 5.29 5.00 -7.76
C PHE A 366 4.67 5.73 -6.57
N VAL A 367 3.47 5.33 -6.13
CA VAL A 367 2.88 5.86 -4.88
C VAL A 367 3.80 5.58 -3.68
N ASP A 368 4.37 4.38 -3.58
CA ASP A 368 5.35 4.03 -2.54
C ASP A 368 6.67 4.84 -2.66
N LYS A 369 7.13 5.11 -3.88
CA LYS A 369 8.25 6.05 -4.12
C LYS A 369 7.94 7.43 -3.55
N LEU A 370 6.74 7.97 -3.79
CA LEU A 370 6.32 9.27 -3.27
C LEU A 370 6.20 9.29 -1.75
N LEU A 371 5.71 8.19 -1.13
CA LEU A 371 5.75 8.01 0.32
C LEU A 371 7.18 8.14 0.85
N GLU A 372 8.14 7.43 0.25
CA GLU A 372 9.53 7.49 0.73
C GLU A 372 10.14 8.89 0.60
N VAL A 373 9.94 9.55 -0.55
CA VAL A 373 10.43 10.93 -0.76
C VAL A 373 9.85 11.87 0.29
N TRP A 374 8.59 11.67 0.70
CA TRP A 374 7.99 12.46 1.77
C TRP A 374 8.60 12.16 3.15
N LEU A 375 8.76 10.87 3.50
CA LEU A 375 9.36 10.44 4.78
C LEU A 375 10.80 10.96 4.93
N GLU A 376 11.59 10.96 3.86
CA GLU A 376 12.97 11.48 3.88
C GLU A 376 13.04 12.99 4.16
N ARG A 377 12.03 13.75 3.69
CA ARG A 377 11.90 15.20 3.90
C ARG A 377 11.34 15.56 5.27
N HIS A 378 10.47 14.71 5.83
CA HIS A 378 9.74 14.96 7.07
C HIS A 378 10.18 14.02 8.20
N ARG A 379 11.48 13.99 8.49
CA ARG A 379 12.09 13.06 9.47
C ARG A 379 11.55 13.17 10.90
N TYR A 380 10.88 14.27 11.23
CA TYR A 380 10.28 14.52 12.55
C TYR A 380 8.78 14.24 12.58
N ALA A 381 8.17 13.82 11.46
CA ALA A 381 6.78 13.44 11.43
C ALA A 381 6.55 12.12 12.18
N SER A 382 5.33 11.94 12.67
CA SER A 382 4.88 10.72 13.34
C SER A 382 3.59 10.21 12.72
N TYR A 383 3.38 8.89 12.80
CA TYR A 383 2.08 8.30 12.53
C TYR A 383 1.05 8.94 13.48
N PRO A 384 -0.13 9.34 13.01
CA PRO A 384 -1.10 10.07 13.82
C PRO A 384 -1.66 9.18 14.93
N GLU A 385 -1.81 9.75 16.12
CA GLU A 385 -2.40 9.09 17.29
C GLU A 385 -3.65 9.89 17.68
N SER A 386 -4.83 9.34 17.38
CA SER A 386 -6.14 9.96 17.69
C SER A 386 -7.22 8.89 17.79
N ASP A 387 -8.26 9.16 18.58
CA ASP A 387 -9.46 8.33 18.65
C ASP A 387 -10.43 8.54 17.49
N GLU A 388 -10.23 9.58 16.68
CA GLU A 388 -10.95 9.78 15.42
C GLU A 388 -10.49 8.81 14.33
N ILE A 389 -9.31 8.19 14.49
CA ILE A 389 -8.81 7.19 13.55
C ILE A 389 -9.58 5.89 13.74
N HIS A 390 -10.14 5.37 12.65
CA HIS A 390 -10.80 4.08 12.65
C HIS A 390 -9.88 3.01 13.26
N LYS A 391 -10.42 2.17 14.17
CA LYS A 391 -9.63 1.25 15.01
C LYS A 391 -8.59 0.47 14.21
N ALA A 392 -9.00 -0.16 13.12
CA ALA A 392 -8.11 -0.99 12.28
C ALA A 392 -6.98 -0.22 11.56
N GLN A 393 -7.08 1.10 11.46
CA GLN A 393 -6.06 1.97 10.90
C GLN A 393 -5.20 2.66 11.97
N LYS A 394 -5.38 2.34 13.26
CA LYS A 394 -4.50 2.83 14.31
C LYS A 394 -3.10 2.23 14.14
N LYS A 395 -2.08 2.98 14.57
CA LYS A 395 -0.66 2.61 14.50
C LYS A 395 -0.35 1.19 14.99
N GLU A 396 -0.94 0.79 16.11
CA GLU A 396 -0.69 -0.51 16.74
C GLU A 396 -1.58 -1.64 16.20
N SER A 397 -2.55 -1.33 15.35
CA SER A 397 -3.43 -2.33 14.76
C SER A 397 -2.72 -3.06 13.62
N TYR A 398 -2.95 -4.37 13.54
CA TYR A 398 -2.41 -5.20 12.48
C TYR A 398 -3.11 -4.91 11.14
N MET A 399 -2.32 -4.81 10.07
CA MET A 399 -2.80 -4.60 8.72
C MET A 399 -3.49 -5.86 8.22
N ALA A 400 -4.83 -5.85 8.25
CA ALA A 400 -5.60 -6.93 7.67
C ALA A 400 -5.40 -6.97 6.15
N PRO A 401 -5.26 -8.14 5.52
CA PRO A 401 -5.27 -9.46 6.15
C PRO A 401 -3.87 -10.13 6.26
N PHE A 402 -2.77 -9.38 6.33
CA PHE A 402 -1.45 -9.98 6.10
C PHE A 402 -1.02 -11.00 7.17
N PHE A 403 -0.29 -12.02 6.71
CA PHE A 403 0.52 -12.92 7.53
C PHE A 403 1.98 -12.90 7.01
N PRO A 404 2.99 -12.86 7.90
CA PRO A 404 2.85 -12.70 9.36
C PRO A 404 2.37 -11.30 9.73
N LEU A 405 1.99 -11.13 10.99
CA LEU A 405 1.36 -9.90 11.47
C LEU A 405 2.32 -8.71 11.43
N ARG A 406 1.82 -7.59 10.92
CA ARG A 406 2.53 -6.30 10.85
C ARG A 406 1.54 -5.20 11.20
N THR A 407 1.91 -4.35 12.15
CA THR A 407 1.09 -3.20 12.53
C THR A 407 1.23 -2.07 11.51
N ASN A 408 0.26 -1.17 11.44
CA ASN A 408 0.33 0.01 10.57
C ASN A 408 1.61 0.83 10.82
N GLY A 409 2.04 0.92 12.08
CA GLY A 409 3.26 1.60 12.50
C GLY A 409 4.56 0.86 12.19
N TYR A 410 4.52 -0.43 11.83
CA TYR A 410 5.71 -1.24 11.62
C TYR A 410 6.65 -0.62 10.56
N TYR A 411 6.12 -0.14 9.45
CA TYR A 411 6.96 0.40 8.37
C TYR A 411 7.29 1.90 8.52
N TRP A 412 6.75 2.59 9.52
CA TRP A 412 6.95 4.03 9.70
C TRP A 412 8.44 4.41 9.89
N ASN A 413 9.14 3.67 10.76
CA ASN A 413 10.55 3.95 11.10
C ASN A 413 11.54 3.09 10.29
N ARG A 414 11.09 2.44 9.21
CA ARG A 414 11.92 1.56 8.39
C ARG A 414 12.07 2.18 7.00
N ASN A 415 13.26 2.71 6.72
CA ASN A 415 13.58 3.22 5.39
C ASN A 415 13.61 2.08 4.36
N ILE A 416 13.41 2.41 3.08
CA ILE A 416 13.34 1.38 2.03
C ILE A 416 14.63 0.55 1.87
N LEU A 417 15.80 1.13 2.20
CA LEU A 417 17.08 0.41 2.19
C LEU A 417 17.11 -0.74 3.21
N SER A 418 16.48 -0.54 4.37
CA SER A 418 16.30 -1.57 5.40
C SER A 418 15.26 -2.63 4.99
N LEU A 419 14.37 -2.28 4.06
CA LEU A 419 13.40 -3.19 3.46
C LEU A 419 13.92 -3.88 2.19
N GLY A 420 15.18 -3.63 1.81
CA GLY A 420 15.83 -4.32 0.69
C GLY A 420 15.56 -3.73 -0.68
N TYR A 421 15.18 -2.46 -0.78
CA TYR A 421 15.03 -1.83 -2.09
C TYR A 421 15.39 -0.34 -2.07
N LYS A 422 15.66 0.20 -3.25
CA LYS A 422 15.70 1.65 -3.50
C LYS A 422 15.04 1.97 -4.82
N TYR A 423 14.57 3.21 -4.96
CA TYR A 423 14.12 3.74 -6.24
C TYR A 423 15.27 4.39 -6.99
N ILE A 424 15.46 4.00 -8.25
CA ILE A 424 16.40 4.66 -9.15
C ILE A 424 15.68 5.79 -9.85
N GLU A 425 16.23 7.01 -9.79
CA GLU A 425 15.67 8.13 -10.55
C GLU A 425 15.71 7.86 -12.04
N HIS A 426 14.70 8.38 -12.74
CA HIS A 426 14.62 8.21 -14.19
C HIS A 426 15.87 8.80 -14.86
N SER A 427 16.44 8.06 -15.81
CA SER A 427 17.61 8.42 -16.62
C SER A 427 17.50 9.80 -17.29
N ILE A 428 16.27 10.23 -17.62
CA ILE A 428 15.97 11.53 -18.21
C ILE A 428 15.35 12.43 -17.14
N PRO A 429 15.99 13.56 -16.77
CA PRO A 429 15.45 14.52 -15.82
C PRO A 429 14.02 14.95 -16.21
N HIS A 430 13.15 15.10 -15.21
CA HIS A 430 11.77 15.49 -15.48
C HIS A 430 11.72 16.87 -16.18
N PRO A 431 10.93 17.06 -17.25
CA PRO A 431 10.71 18.37 -17.84
C PRO A 431 10.23 19.36 -16.77
N GLY A 432 11.03 20.40 -16.49
CA GLY A 432 10.73 21.41 -15.46
C GLY A 432 11.23 21.12 -14.04
N ALA A 433 12.01 20.04 -13.82
CA ALA A 433 12.76 19.87 -12.59
C ALA A 433 13.92 20.89 -12.54
N VAL A 434 13.68 22.04 -11.93
CA VAL A 434 14.77 22.83 -11.36
C VAL A 434 15.34 22.00 -10.22
N HIS A 435 16.65 21.68 -10.25
CA HIS A 435 17.33 20.94 -9.19
C HIS A 435 17.20 21.68 -7.84
N ILE A 436 16.18 21.36 -7.05
CA ILE A 436 16.02 21.90 -5.68
C ILE A 436 17.09 21.29 -4.74
N GLY A 437 17.74 20.19 -5.16
CA GLY A 437 18.82 19.54 -4.41
C GLY A 437 20.12 20.35 -4.32
N GLU A 438 20.45 21.20 -5.30
CA GLU A 438 21.66 22.02 -5.25
C GLU A 438 21.47 23.35 -4.50
N VAL A 439 20.23 23.88 -4.50
CA VAL A 439 19.92 25.12 -3.80
C VAL A 439 19.97 24.94 -2.28
N TYR A 440 19.57 23.78 -1.76
CA TYR A 440 19.58 23.52 -0.32
C TYR A 440 21.01 23.40 0.24
N HIS A 441 21.92 22.76 -0.50
CA HIS A 441 23.32 22.69 -0.11
C HIS A 441 24.03 24.05 -0.26
N GLN A 442 23.75 24.85 -1.30
CA GLN A 442 24.34 26.18 -1.43
C GLN A 442 23.86 27.17 -0.35
N ILE A 443 22.60 27.06 0.10
CA ILE A 443 22.07 27.96 1.14
C ILE A 443 22.71 27.66 2.51
N GLN A 444 23.05 26.41 2.84
CA GLN A 444 23.73 26.08 4.11
C GLN A 444 25.13 26.72 4.24
N TRP A 445 25.86 26.94 3.14
CA TRP A 445 27.17 27.62 3.16
C TRP A 445 27.08 29.14 3.29
N LEU A 446 25.91 29.74 3.03
CA LEU A 446 25.72 31.18 3.16
C LEU A 446 25.38 31.61 4.60
N TRP A 447 24.82 30.73 5.43
CA TRP A 447 24.47 31.05 6.82
C TRP A 447 25.66 31.45 7.70
N PRO A 448 26.83 30.79 7.62
CA PRO A 448 28.04 31.24 8.32
C PRO A 448 28.53 32.60 7.82
N VAL A 449 28.45 32.86 6.51
CA VAL A 449 28.93 34.11 5.89
C VAL A 449 28.03 35.29 6.26
N VAL A 450 26.71 35.10 6.23
CA VAL A 450 25.73 36.11 6.69
C VAL A 450 25.85 36.32 8.20
N GLY A 451 26.03 35.25 8.99
CA GLY A 451 26.24 35.33 10.43
C GLY A 451 27.50 36.14 10.81
N VAL A 452 28.63 35.88 10.14
CA VAL A 452 29.88 36.64 10.34
C VAL A 452 29.72 38.10 9.92
N ALA A 453 29.08 38.37 8.77
CA ALA A 453 28.84 39.74 8.32
C ALA A 453 27.95 40.53 9.30
N CYS A 454 26.91 39.91 9.86
CA CYS A 454 26.05 40.52 10.87
C CYS A 454 26.82 40.81 12.18
N VAL A 455 27.68 39.91 12.63
CA VAL A 455 28.51 40.12 13.84
C VAL A 455 29.53 41.25 13.61
N VAL A 456 30.17 41.30 12.45
CA VAL A 456 31.10 42.40 12.11
C VAL A 456 30.37 43.73 12.06
N LEU A 457 29.18 43.78 11.45
CA LEU A 457 28.37 45.02 11.41
C LEU A 457 27.99 45.47 12.83
N LEU A 458 27.57 44.54 13.69
CA LEU A 458 27.25 44.81 15.09
C LEU A 458 28.47 45.34 15.86
N CYS A 459 29.65 44.73 15.68
CA CYS A 459 30.88 45.19 16.30
C CYS A 459 31.30 46.58 15.82
N VAL A 460 31.11 46.90 14.54
CA VAL A 460 31.40 48.25 13.99
C VAL A 460 30.42 49.27 14.55
N ILE A 461 29.11 48.96 14.59
CA ILE A 461 28.09 49.85 15.15
C ILE A 461 28.35 50.11 16.64
N VAL A 462 28.66 49.07 17.42
CA VAL A 462 29.01 49.20 18.83
C VAL A 462 30.32 49.98 19.01
N GLY A 463 31.33 49.73 18.19
CA GLY A 463 32.60 50.48 18.21
C GLY A 463 32.42 51.96 17.92
N VAL A 464 31.60 52.31 16.92
CA VAL A 464 31.25 53.70 16.60
C VAL A 464 30.45 54.34 17.74
N ALA A 465 29.49 53.63 18.32
CA ALA A 465 28.70 54.12 19.46
C ALA A 465 29.56 54.37 20.70
N ILE A 466 30.55 53.53 21.00
CA ILE A 466 31.50 53.71 22.10
C ILE A 466 32.42 54.92 21.82
N LYS A 467 32.89 55.08 20.58
CA LYS A 467 33.74 56.23 20.19
C LYS A 467 32.98 57.57 20.30
N CYS A 468 31.73 57.62 19.84
CA CYS A 468 30.87 58.80 19.99
C CYS A 468 30.49 59.12 21.46
N LYS A 469 30.53 58.12 22.36
CA LYS A 469 30.28 58.32 23.80
C LYS A 469 31.55 58.78 24.55
N GLY A 470 32.74 58.48 24.02
CA GLY A 470 34.02 58.95 24.55
C GLY A 470 34.31 60.43 24.23
N GLU A 471 33.93 60.90 23.04
CA GLU A 471 34.15 62.30 22.62
C GLU A 471 33.25 63.32 23.36
N LYS A 472 32.14 62.86 23.98
CA LYS A 472 31.25 63.72 24.80
C LYS A 472 31.73 63.94 26.26
N LYS A 473 32.89 63.41 26.66
CA LYS A 473 33.44 63.57 28.03
C LYS A 473 34.63 64.53 28.13
N THR A 474 34.94 65.25 27.06
CA THR A 474 35.98 66.30 27.02
C THR A 474 35.43 67.53 26.33
N SER A 475 34.53 68.23 27.02
CA SER A 475 34.28 69.67 26.86
C SER A 475 33.85 70.24 28.20
#